data_AF-A0A7Y2KJ01-F1
#
_entry.id   AF-A0A7Y2KJ01-F1
#
_cell.length_a   1.000
_cell.length_b   1.000
_cell.length_c   1.000
_cell.angle_alpha   90.00
_cell.angle_beta   90.00
_cell.angle_gamma   90.00
#
_symmetry.space_group_name_H-M   'P 1'
#
loop_
_entity.id
_entity.type
_entity.pdbx_description
1 polymer ?
#
loop_
_entity_poly.entity_id
_entity_poly.type
_entity_poly.pdbx_seq_one_letter_code
_entity_poly.pdbx_strand_id
1 'polypeptide(L)'
;MAGTSRNLPDRRRLRAISRRLLAWFKRSARKMDWRETDDPYRIWVSEIMLQQTRVDAVTPYYRRFVSTFPTVRALAEAPLDQVMKLWEGLGYYSRARNLHRAANVVVREHGCRLPREPHRLATLPGIGRSTAGAVAAIAFRKDSPILDANAKRVLARLFAVQESLTRPSVERTLWEISRGLILPGKGRETALALMDLGATVCTPRRPACPACPLRAHCDGLREGRQETIPARRPKKVLPHHDMVAAWIADGKGRVLVGRRPDRGLLGGLWELPGGRRRPKEARGEALRREVREGWGFGIEVGDRIASIPHGFSHFRITLHAYRCRRTGGRPQTDREWRWVHSEGLSDLALPRAYRRLVETVFPKEGKEKPPPRLR
;
A
#
# COMPACT_ATOMS: atom_id res chain seq x y z
N MET A 1 -2.07 8.98 -38.64
CA MET A 1 -2.32 10.44 -38.65
C MET A 1 -3.65 10.74 -37.98
N ALA A 2 -3.84 11.98 -37.50
CA ALA A 2 -4.90 12.50 -36.64
C ALA A 2 -4.77 12.16 -35.14
N GLY A 3 -3.85 12.88 -34.48
CA GLY A 3 -3.94 13.12 -33.03
C GLY A 3 -5.17 13.96 -32.76
N THR A 4 -6.23 13.33 -32.26
CA THR A 4 -7.41 14.04 -31.78
C THR A 4 -7.05 14.74 -30.47
N SER A 5 -6.97 16.07 -30.53
CA SER A 5 -7.33 16.89 -29.37
C SER A 5 -8.76 16.49 -28.99
N ARG A 6 -8.92 15.57 -28.03
CA ARG A 6 -10.24 15.10 -27.63
C ARG A 6 -10.94 16.26 -26.93
N ASN A 7 -11.92 16.84 -27.62
CA ASN A 7 -12.89 17.73 -27.00
C ASN A 7 -13.48 17.03 -25.76
N LEU A 8 -13.58 17.78 -24.67
CA LEU A 8 -14.22 17.29 -23.45
C LEU A 8 -15.63 16.78 -23.77
N PRO A 9 -16.09 15.70 -23.12
CA PRO A 9 -17.45 15.22 -23.33
C PRO A 9 -18.47 16.33 -23.07
N ASP A 10 -19.52 16.35 -23.88
CA ASP A 10 -20.63 17.29 -23.73
C ASP A 10 -21.12 17.35 -22.27
N ARG A 11 -21.29 18.58 -21.76
CA ARG A 11 -21.74 18.86 -20.40
C ARG A 11 -23.10 18.24 -20.11
N ARG A 12 -24.01 18.17 -21.09
CA ARG A 12 -25.33 17.54 -20.91
C ARG A 12 -25.18 16.04 -20.65
N ARG A 13 -24.31 15.36 -21.41
CA ARG A 13 -23.95 13.95 -21.18
C ARG A 13 -23.36 13.73 -19.78
N LEU A 14 -22.41 14.57 -19.36
CA LEU A 14 -21.79 14.45 -18.02
C LEU A 14 -22.80 14.62 -16.89
N ARG A 15 -23.74 15.58 -16.99
CA ARG A 15 -24.82 15.74 -16.01
C ARG A 15 -25.74 14.52 -15.94
N ALA A 16 -26.09 13.92 -17.09
CA ALA A 16 -26.91 12.70 -17.13
C ALA A 16 -26.21 11.50 -16.47
N ILE A 17 -24.91 11.31 -16.75
CA ILE A 17 -24.07 10.29 -16.09
C ILE A 17 -24.05 10.52 -14.57
N SER A 18 -23.83 11.76 -14.14
CA SER A 18 -23.75 12.12 -12.72
C SER A 18 -25.04 11.76 -11.98
N ARG A 19 -26.20 12.14 -12.52
CA ARG A 19 -27.51 11.81 -11.90
C ARG A 19 -27.72 10.31 -11.76
N ARG A 20 -27.41 9.53 -12.80
CA ARG A 20 -27.54 8.06 -12.76
C ARG A 20 -26.58 7.42 -11.75
N LEU A 21 -25.34 7.90 -11.70
CA LEU A 21 -24.33 7.43 -10.74
C LEU A 21 -24.78 7.68 -9.29
N LEU A 22 -25.24 8.89 -9.00
CA LEU A 22 -25.68 9.28 -7.66
C LEU A 22 -26.98 8.55 -7.24
N ALA A 23 -27.93 8.37 -8.16
CA ALA A 23 -29.15 7.61 -7.90
C ALA A 23 -28.87 6.14 -7.58
N TRP A 24 -27.89 5.53 -8.27
CA TRP A 24 -27.40 4.20 -7.93
C TRP A 24 -26.75 4.18 -6.55
N PHE A 25 -25.81 5.08 -6.30
CA PHE A 25 -25.06 5.14 -5.04
C PHE A 25 -25.97 5.28 -3.82
N LYS A 26 -27.06 6.08 -3.90
CA LYS A 26 -28.06 6.21 -2.83
C LYS A 26 -28.62 4.86 -2.36
N ARG A 27 -28.73 3.87 -3.25
CA ARG A 27 -29.30 2.54 -2.96
C ARG A 27 -28.26 1.47 -2.71
N SER A 28 -27.02 1.69 -3.15
CA SER A 28 -25.96 0.67 -3.16
C SER A 28 -24.73 1.04 -2.33
N ALA A 29 -24.76 2.17 -1.62
CA ALA A 29 -23.64 2.64 -0.81
C ALA A 29 -23.23 1.58 0.20
N ARG A 30 -21.94 1.23 0.19
CA ARG A 30 -21.38 0.27 1.14
C ARG A 30 -21.12 0.93 2.48
N LYS A 31 -21.50 0.24 3.56
CA LYS A 31 -21.14 0.58 4.94
C LYS A 31 -19.71 0.16 5.22
N MET A 32 -18.94 1.07 5.81
CA MET A 32 -17.55 0.86 6.24
C MET A 32 -17.30 1.75 7.44
N ASP A 33 -16.50 1.31 8.41
CA ASP A 33 -16.26 2.07 9.65
C ASP A 33 -15.84 3.54 9.39
N TRP A 34 -14.98 3.77 8.39
CA TRP A 34 -14.51 5.10 8.02
C TRP A 34 -15.50 5.94 7.18
N ARG A 35 -16.67 5.40 6.84
CA ARG A 35 -17.78 6.11 6.19
C ARG A 35 -18.89 6.50 7.17
N GLU A 36 -18.92 5.86 8.34
CA GLU A 36 -19.85 6.13 9.44
C GLU A 36 -19.28 7.19 10.41
N THR A 37 -18.38 8.05 9.93
CA THR A 37 -17.76 9.15 10.67
C THR A 37 -17.54 10.34 9.75
N ASP A 38 -17.55 11.54 10.32
CA ASP A 38 -17.14 12.78 9.64
C ASP A 38 -15.77 13.29 10.12
N ASP A 39 -15.07 12.54 10.99
CA ASP A 39 -13.73 12.87 11.46
C ASP A 39 -12.70 12.82 10.31
N PRO A 40 -12.08 13.97 9.92
CA PRO A 40 -11.10 14.02 8.86
C PRO A 40 -9.85 13.17 9.10
N TYR A 41 -9.41 13.00 10.35
CA TYR A 41 -8.25 12.18 10.68
C TYR A 41 -8.54 10.71 10.37
N ARG A 42 -9.68 10.20 10.86
CA ARG A 42 -10.14 8.82 10.62
C ARG A 42 -10.33 8.53 9.13
N ILE A 43 -10.94 9.46 8.39
CA ILE A 43 -11.13 9.32 6.94
C ILE A 43 -9.76 9.29 6.25
N TRP A 44 -8.86 10.22 6.58
CA TRP A 44 -7.52 10.27 6.00
C TRP A 44 -6.72 8.97 6.23
N VAL A 45 -6.73 8.43 7.45
CA VAL A 45 -6.08 7.14 7.76
C VAL A 45 -6.62 6.02 6.86
N SER A 46 -7.94 5.92 6.70
CA SER A 46 -8.51 4.90 5.81
C SER A 46 -8.09 5.07 4.35
N GLU A 47 -8.03 6.31 3.85
CA GLU A 47 -7.66 6.59 2.47
C GLU A 47 -6.20 6.20 2.19
N ILE A 48 -5.30 6.38 3.17
CA ILE A 48 -3.91 5.88 3.06
C ILE A 48 -3.88 4.35 3.11
N MET A 49 -4.63 3.71 4.02
CA MET A 49 -4.66 2.26 4.14
C MET A 49 -5.25 1.57 2.90
N LEU A 50 -6.23 2.18 2.23
CA LEU A 50 -6.87 1.64 1.03
C LEU A 50 -6.03 1.76 -0.25
N GLN A 51 -4.93 2.51 -0.22
CA GLN A 51 -3.99 2.56 -1.36
C GLN A 51 -3.46 1.16 -1.67
N GLN A 52 -3.82 0.61 -2.83
CA GLN A 52 -3.41 -0.73 -3.28
C GLN A 52 -3.75 -1.86 -2.29
N THR A 53 -4.76 -1.67 -1.43
CA THR A 53 -5.18 -2.67 -0.43
C THR A 53 -6.70 -2.82 -0.47
N ARG A 54 -7.21 -4.05 -0.32
CA ARG A 54 -8.67 -4.32 -0.36
C ARG A 54 -9.33 -3.93 0.96
N VAL A 55 -10.61 -3.55 0.89
CA VAL A 55 -11.43 -3.17 2.06
C VAL A 55 -11.36 -4.20 3.17
N ASP A 56 -11.66 -5.47 2.88
CA ASP A 56 -11.72 -6.55 3.88
C ASP A 56 -10.37 -6.75 4.60
N ALA A 57 -9.26 -6.50 3.90
CA ALA A 57 -7.93 -6.56 4.49
C ALA A 57 -7.63 -5.33 5.36
N VAL A 58 -8.16 -4.15 5.02
CA VAL A 58 -7.95 -2.90 5.77
C VAL A 58 -8.77 -2.84 7.05
N THR A 59 -10.02 -3.30 7.05
CA THR A 59 -10.95 -3.17 8.18
C THR A 59 -10.35 -3.53 9.56
N PRO A 60 -9.74 -4.71 9.76
CA PRO A 60 -9.17 -5.04 11.08
C PRO A 60 -7.94 -4.19 11.44
N TYR A 61 -7.17 -3.71 10.46
CA TYR A 61 -6.03 -2.83 10.71
C TYR A 61 -6.49 -1.43 11.09
N TYR A 62 -7.45 -0.90 10.34
CA TYR A 62 -8.05 0.40 10.59
C TYR A 62 -8.58 0.48 12.03
N ARG A 63 -9.41 -0.48 12.45
CA ARG A 63 -10.00 -0.53 13.80
C ARG A 63 -8.94 -0.48 14.90
N ARG A 64 -7.91 -1.33 14.83
CA ARG A 64 -6.81 -1.33 15.81
C ARG A 64 -6.01 -0.03 15.79
N PHE A 65 -5.73 0.49 14.60
CA PHE A 65 -4.91 1.67 14.41
C PHE A 65 -5.58 2.93 14.98
N VAL A 66 -6.85 3.17 14.66
CA VAL A 66 -7.58 4.35 15.18
C VAL A 66 -8.03 4.19 16.64
N SER A 67 -8.08 2.96 17.15
CA SER A 67 -8.24 2.71 18.59
C SER A 67 -6.97 3.08 19.35
N THR A 68 -5.79 2.69 18.83
CA THR A 68 -4.50 2.99 19.48
C THR A 68 -4.10 4.45 19.31
N PHE A 69 -4.34 5.02 18.12
CA PHE A 69 -4.07 6.41 17.80
C PHE A 69 -5.40 7.11 17.48
N PRO A 70 -6.15 7.56 18.51
CA PRO A 70 -7.48 8.12 18.30
C PRO A 70 -7.47 9.50 17.64
N THR A 71 -6.33 10.21 17.66
CA THR A 71 -6.19 11.56 17.11
C THR A 71 -4.91 11.71 16.28
N VAL A 72 -4.85 12.74 15.44
CA VAL A 72 -3.62 13.07 14.70
C VAL A 72 -2.45 13.38 15.63
N ARG A 73 -2.72 13.98 16.80
CA ARG A 73 -1.73 14.23 17.84
C ARG A 73 -1.16 12.93 18.40
N ALA A 74 -2.03 12.01 18.81
CA ALA A 74 -1.62 10.70 19.32
C ALA A 74 -0.77 9.93 18.31
N LEU A 75 -1.13 10.00 17.02
CA LEU A 75 -0.31 9.42 15.95
C LEU A 75 1.05 10.11 15.80
N ALA A 76 1.11 11.44 15.85
CA ALA A 76 2.36 12.19 15.68
C ALA A 76 3.33 11.95 16.83
N GLU A 77 2.83 11.92 18.06
CA GLU A 77 3.61 11.72 19.30
C GLU A 77 4.05 10.25 19.48
N ALA A 78 3.39 9.31 18.81
CA ALA A 78 3.75 7.89 18.88
C ALA A 78 5.15 7.61 18.30
N PRO A 79 5.94 6.72 18.94
CA PRO A 79 7.17 6.21 18.35
C PRO A 79 6.91 5.56 16.99
N LEU A 80 7.77 5.84 16.01
CA LEU A 80 7.62 5.31 14.65
C LEU A 80 7.57 3.77 14.64
N ASP A 81 8.29 3.09 15.53
CA ASP A 81 8.29 1.64 15.65
C ASP A 81 6.89 1.08 15.98
N GLN A 82 6.15 1.76 16.85
CA GLN A 82 4.78 1.38 17.20
C GLN A 82 3.83 1.54 16.00
N VAL A 83 3.98 2.63 15.25
CA VAL A 83 3.20 2.86 14.02
C VAL A 83 3.50 1.80 12.97
N MET A 84 4.78 1.49 12.75
CA MET A 84 5.22 0.47 11.80
C MET A 84 4.74 -0.93 12.22
N LYS A 85 4.69 -1.18 13.54
CA LYS A 85 4.18 -2.43 14.11
C LYS A 85 2.68 -2.61 13.86
N LEU A 86 1.88 -1.58 14.08
CA LEU A 86 0.44 -1.64 13.78
C LEU A 86 0.14 -1.74 12.29
N TRP A 87 1.02 -1.25 11.42
CA TRP A 87 0.92 -1.35 9.96
C TRP A 87 1.36 -2.71 9.39
N GLU A 88 1.98 -3.53 10.22
CA GLU A 88 2.71 -4.70 9.80
C GLU A 88 1.83 -5.78 9.17
N GLY A 89 2.17 -6.17 7.94
CA GLY A 89 1.37 -7.10 7.15
C GLY A 89 0.44 -6.42 6.14
N LEU A 90 0.18 -5.11 6.27
CA LEU A 90 -0.60 -4.33 5.30
C LEU A 90 0.19 -3.99 4.01
N GLY A 91 1.52 -4.11 4.07
CA GLY A 91 2.41 -3.86 2.94
C GLY A 91 2.55 -2.37 2.59
N TYR A 92 3.43 -2.08 1.62
CA TYR A 92 3.74 -0.71 1.17
C TYR A 92 4.06 0.24 2.34
N TYR A 93 5.06 -0.13 3.15
CA TYR A 93 5.40 0.52 4.42
C TYR A 93 5.81 1.99 4.33
N SER A 94 6.15 2.49 3.15
CA SER A 94 6.33 3.92 2.93
C SER A 94 5.05 4.72 3.24
N ARG A 95 3.86 4.10 3.11
CA ARG A 95 2.59 4.71 3.50
C ARG A 95 2.51 5.01 4.98
N ALA A 96 2.87 4.06 5.86
CA ALA A 96 2.89 4.27 7.31
C ALA A 96 3.88 5.39 7.69
N ARG A 97 5.10 5.35 7.14
CA ARG A 97 6.11 6.40 7.39
C ARG A 97 5.66 7.77 6.92
N ASN A 98 5.05 7.84 5.73
CA ASN A 98 4.54 9.10 5.20
C ASN A 98 3.35 9.62 6.01
N LEU A 99 2.44 8.73 6.42
CA LEU A 99 1.31 9.06 7.29
C LEU A 99 1.80 9.63 8.63
N HIS A 100 2.80 9.01 9.25
CA HIS A 100 3.42 9.51 10.50
C HIS A 100 4.12 10.86 10.31
N ARG A 101 4.93 11.01 9.25
CA ARG A 101 5.56 12.30 8.92
C ARG A 101 4.53 13.40 8.65
N ALA A 102 3.47 13.08 7.91
CA ALA A 102 2.38 14.02 7.65
C ALA A 102 1.61 14.37 8.93
N ALA A 103 1.43 13.44 9.86
CA ALA A 103 0.80 13.72 11.15
C ALA A 103 1.63 14.73 11.95
N ASN A 104 2.96 14.56 11.96
CA ASN A 104 3.89 15.51 12.57
C ASN A 104 3.79 16.91 11.95
N VAL A 105 3.73 17.00 10.60
CA VAL A 105 3.51 18.28 9.90
C VAL A 105 2.17 18.90 10.27
N VAL A 106 1.08 18.12 10.32
CA VAL A 106 -0.26 18.61 10.69
C VAL A 106 -0.30 19.14 12.13
N VAL A 107 0.39 18.49 13.06
CA VAL A 107 0.49 18.97 14.45
C VAL A 107 1.28 20.28 14.50
N ARG A 108 2.47 20.32 13.89
CA ARG A 108 3.41 21.45 13.96
C ARG A 108 2.93 22.68 13.19
N GLU A 109 2.48 22.50 11.95
CA GLU A 109 2.23 23.60 11.01
C GLU A 109 0.74 23.93 10.84
N HIS A 110 -0.15 23.05 11.28
CA HIS A 110 -1.59 23.21 11.12
C HIS A 110 -2.39 23.06 12.42
N GLY A 111 -1.73 23.08 13.59
CA GLY A 111 -2.39 23.09 14.89
C GLY A 111 -3.32 21.90 15.11
N CYS A 112 -2.87 20.70 14.72
CA CYS A 112 -3.64 19.45 14.79
C CYS A 112 -4.89 19.40 13.89
N ARG A 113 -5.03 20.30 12.91
CA ARG A 113 -6.17 20.33 11.98
C ARG A 113 -5.69 20.02 10.57
N LEU A 114 -6.30 19.03 9.92
CA LEU A 114 -6.01 18.78 8.50
C LEU A 114 -6.43 20.00 7.65
N PRO A 115 -5.62 20.43 6.67
CA PRO A 115 -6.04 21.41 5.69
C PRO A 115 -7.30 20.94 4.94
N ARG A 116 -8.24 21.86 4.69
CA ARG A 116 -9.50 21.53 4.01
C ARG A 116 -9.37 21.52 2.47
N GLU A 117 -8.40 22.27 1.95
CA GLU A 117 -8.24 22.48 0.52
C GLU A 117 -7.41 21.36 -0.13
N PRO A 118 -7.85 20.78 -1.26
CA PRO A 118 -7.13 19.68 -1.91
C PRO A 118 -5.66 20.00 -2.24
N HIS A 119 -5.38 21.23 -2.69
CA HIS A 119 -4.01 21.61 -3.04
C HIS A 119 -3.08 21.68 -1.81
N ARG A 120 -3.62 22.07 -0.63
CA ARG A 120 -2.88 22.04 0.64
C ARG A 120 -2.75 20.64 1.20
N LEU A 121 -3.78 19.80 1.08
CA LEU A 121 -3.67 18.38 1.45
C LEU A 121 -2.57 17.68 0.63
N ALA A 122 -2.42 18.03 -0.65
CA ALA A 122 -1.42 17.43 -1.53
C ALA A 122 0.03 17.83 -1.22
N THR A 123 0.28 18.83 -0.35
CA THR A 123 1.64 19.15 0.10
C THR A 123 2.10 18.23 1.23
N LEU A 124 1.17 17.52 1.90
CA LEU A 124 1.51 16.62 3.00
C LEU A 124 2.20 15.34 2.49
N PRO A 125 3.22 14.82 3.22
CA PRO A 125 3.92 13.60 2.85
C PRO A 125 2.99 12.41 2.54
N GLY A 126 3.15 11.81 1.36
CA GLY A 126 2.39 10.63 0.95
C GLY A 126 0.94 10.88 0.52
N ILE A 127 0.49 12.14 0.49
CA ILE A 127 -0.82 12.51 -0.04
C ILE A 127 -0.66 12.97 -1.50
N GLY A 128 -0.97 12.08 -2.43
CA GLY A 128 -1.04 12.42 -3.85
C GLY A 128 -2.35 13.16 -4.22
N ARG A 129 -2.40 13.73 -5.42
CA ARG A 129 -3.56 14.50 -5.95
C ARG A 129 -4.91 13.80 -5.75
N SER A 130 -5.01 12.50 -6.02
CA SER A 130 -6.26 11.77 -5.84
C SER A 130 -6.64 11.54 -4.39
N THR A 131 -5.68 11.27 -3.50
CA THR A 131 -5.96 11.12 -2.06
C THR A 131 -6.35 12.47 -1.46
N ALA A 132 -5.67 13.55 -1.85
CA ALA A 132 -6.06 14.90 -1.44
C ALA A 132 -7.50 15.24 -1.86
N GLY A 133 -7.86 14.92 -3.10
CA GLY A 133 -9.22 15.11 -3.59
C GLY A 133 -10.25 14.26 -2.86
N ALA A 134 -9.92 13.00 -2.54
CA ALA A 134 -10.80 12.10 -1.80
C ALA A 134 -11.03 12.59 -0.37
N VAL A 135 -9.97 12.94 0.36
CA VAL A 135 -10.08 13.49 1.73
C VAL A 135 -10.88 14.80 1.73
N ALA A 136 -10.58 15.71 0.81
CA ALA A 136 -11.32 16.98 0.69
C ALA A 136 -12.82 16.76 0.41
N ALA A 137 -13.14 15.85 -0.52
CA ALA A 137 -14.52 15.53 -0.85
C ALA A 137 -15.25 14.85 0.32
N ILE A 138 -14.64 13.84 0.92
CA ILE A 138 -15.32 12.97 1.89
C ILE A 138 -15.40 13.64 3.28
N ALA A 139 -14.28 14.15 3.78
CA ALA A 139 -14.22 14.74 5.12
C ALA A 139 -14.74 16.18 5.13
N PHE A 140 -14.39 16.97 4.11
CA PHE A 140 -14.68 18.42 4.10
C PHE A 140 -15.78 18.83 3.14
N ARG A 141 -16.47 17.86 2.51
CA ARG A 141 -17.60 18.06 1.60
C ARG A 141 -17.29 19.01 0.43
N LYS A 142 -16.02 19.06 0.00
CA LYS A 142 -15.59 19.87 -1.13
C LYS A 142 -15.97 19.21 -2.45
N ASP A 143 -16.32 20.01 -3.45
CA ASP A 143 -16.53 19.55 -4.83
C ASP A 143 -15.17 19.29 -5.52
N SER A 144 -14.47 18.28 -5.03
CA SER A 144 -13.14 17.89 -5.50
C SER A 144 -13.17 16.58 -6.30
N PRO A 145 -12.54 16.53 -7.48
CA PRO A 145 -12.44 15.31 -8.25
C PRO A 145 -11.49 14.30 -7.60
N ILE A 146 -11.74 13.02 -7.90
CA ILE A 146 -10.83 11.91 -7.60
C ILE A 146 -10.45 11.20 -8.89
N LEU A 147 -9.30 10.53 -8.88
CA LEU A 147 -8.87 9.72 -10.01
C LEU A 147 -7.98 8.56 -9.54
N ASP A 148 -8.53 7.73 -8.65
CA ASP A 148 -7.89 6.51 -8.17
C ASP A 148 -7.93 5.41 -9.25
N ALA A 149 -7.36 4.23 -8.97
CA ALA A 149 -7.33 3.14 -9.95
C ALA A 149 -8.75 2.67 -10.37
N ASN A 150 -9.75 2.79 -9.49
CA ASN A 150 -11.14 2.45 -9.78
C ASN A 150 -11.78 3.49 -10.70
N ALA A 151 -11.72 4.78 -10.33
CA ALA A 151 -12.22 5.88 -11.13
C ALA A 151 -11.54 5.92 -12.51
N LYS A 152 -10.21 5.79 -12.58
CA LYS A 152 -9.47 5.73 -13.86
C LYS A 152 -10.03 4.67 -14.80
N ARG A 153 -10.26 3.46 -14.30
CA ARG A 153 -10.83 2.34 -15.09
C ARG A 153 -12.26 2.61 -15.52
N VAL A 154 -13.11 3.09 -14.61
CA VAL A 154 -14.51 3.43 -14.90
C VAL A 154 -14.58 4.46 -16.01
N LEU A 155 -13.87 5.58 -15.86
CA LEU A 155 -13.89 6.68 -16.80
C LEU A 155 -13.26 6.29 -18.15
N ALA A 156 -12.14 5.56 -18.14
CA ALA A 156 -11.52 5.07 -19.37
C ALA A 156 -12.49 4.19 -20.17
N ARG A 157 -13.21 3.26 -19.52
CA ARG A 157 -14.22 2.42 -20.20
C ARG A 157 -15.43 3.22 -20.65
N LEU A 158 -15.93 4.13 -19.82
CA LEU A 158 -17.11 4.94 -20.11
C LEU A 158 -16.95 5.76 -21.40
N PHE A 159 -15.72 6.23 -21.68
CA PHE A 159 -15.37 7.06 -22.84
C PHE A 159 -14.41 6.36 -23.82
N ALA A 160 -14.35 5.02 -23.80
CA ALA A 160 -13.56 4.21 -24.73
C ALA A 160 -12.09 4.68 -24.91
N VAL A 161 -11.41 5.07 -23.83
CA VAL A 161 -10.02 5.54 -23.85
C VAL A 161 -9.07 4.36 -24.03
N GLN A 162 -8.44 4.26 -25.19
CA GLN A 162 -7.57 3.13 -25.56
C GLN A 162 -6.09 3.39 -25.28
N GLU A 163 -5.70 4.66 -25.26
CA GLU A 163 -4.32 5.06 -25.01
C GLU A 163 -3.88 4.72 -23.59
N SER A 164 -2.57 4.66 -23.38
CA SER A 164 -2.02 4.46 -22.04
C SER A 164 -2.54 5.53 -21.08
N LEU A 165 -3.16 5.09 -19.97
CA LEU A 165 -3.64 5.98 -18.92
C LEU A 165 -2.51 6.69 -18.14
N THR A 166 -1.25 6.35 -18.42
CA THR A 166 -0.08 7.06 -17.89
C THR A 166 0.41 8.17 -18.82
N ARG A 167 -0.20 8.36 -19.99
CA ARG A 167 0.11 9.48 -20.88
C ARG A 167 -0.44 10.77 -20.26
N PRO A 168 0.37 11.83 -20.07
CA PRO A 168 -0.07 13.05 -19.38
C PRO A 168 -1.32 13.71 -19.96
N SER A 169 -1.46 13.73 -21.29
CA SER A 169 -2.65 14.29 -21.96
C SER A 169 -3.92 13.50 -21.64
N VAL A 170 -3.83 12.17 -21.63
CA VAL A 170 -4.96 11.28 -21.28
C VAL A 170 -5.35 11.44 -19.81
N GLU A 171 -4.35 11.48 -18.93
CA GLU A 171 -4.59 11.70 -17.50
C GLU A 171 -5.27 13.05 -17.24
N ARG A 172 -4.85 14.12 -17.95
CA ARG A 172 -5.50 15.44 -17.88
C ARG A 172 -6.97 15.37 -18.28
N THR A 173 -7.30 14.75 -19.41
CA THR A 173 -8.69 14.57 -19.85
C THR A 173 -9.51 13.79 -18.83
N LEU A 174 -8.97 12.71 -18.26
CA LEU A 174 -9.68 11.94 -17.22
C LEU A 174 -9.94 12.77 -15.94
N TRP A 175 -9.01 13.64 -15.57
CA TRP A 175 -9.21 14.59 -14.46
C TRP A 175 -10.32 15.59 -14.75
N GLU A 176 -10.37 16.14 -15.95
CA GLU A 176 -11.41 17.08 -16.39
C GLU A 176 -12.78 16.41 -16.45
N ILE A 177 -12.86 15.18 -16.95
CA ILE A 177 -14.07 14.35 -16.92
C ILE A 177 -14.51 14.11 -15.48
N SER A 178 -13.60 13.67 -14.60
CA SER A 178 -13.91 13.44 -13.18
C SER A 178 -14.48 14.69 -12.52
N ARG A 179 -13.89 15.86 -12.79
CA ARG A 179 -14.39 17.16 -12.32
C ARG A 179 -15.79 17.47 -12.86
N GLY A 180 -16.02 17.24 -14.15
CA GLY A 180 -17.29 17.49 -14.81
C GLY A 180 -18.45 16.59 -14.35
N LEU A 181 -18.16 15.49 -13.64
CA LEU A 181 -19.16 14.62 -13.02
C LEU A 181 -19.64 15.11 -11.64
N ILE A 182 -19.05 16.18 -11.11
CA ILE A 182 -19.43 16.71 -9.80
C ILE A 182 -20.56 17.72 -10.00
N LEU A 183 -21.74 17.38 -9.50
CA LEU A 183 -22.82 18.35 -9.34
C LEU A 183 -22.54 19.23 -8.11
N PRO A 184 -22.98 20.50 -8.08
CA PRO A 184 -22.77 21.37 -6.93
C PRO A 184 -23.19 20.73 -5.61
N GLY A 185 -22.28 20.72 -4.63
CA GLY A 185 -22.49 20.13 -3.30
C GLY A 185 -22.53 18.60 -3.28
N LYS A 186 -22.13 17.91 -4.35
CA LYS A 186 -22.14 16.45 -4.48
C LYS A 186 -20.76 15.82 -4.58
N GLY A 187 -19.70 16.57 -4.25
CA GLY A 187 -18.32 16.06 -4.26
C GLY A 187 -18.13 14.73 -3.52
N ARG A 188 -18.65 14.62 -2.28
CA ARG A 188 -18.54 13.37 -1.48
C ARG A 188 -19.21 12.20 -2.18
N GLU A 189 -20.47 12.36 -2.56
CA GLU A 189 -21.26 11.29 -3.15
C GLU A 189 -20.68 10.88 -4.51
N THR A 190 -20.24 11.82 -5.35
CA THR A 190 -19.58 11.50 -6.62
C THR A 190 -18.28 10.72 -6.41
N ALA A 191 -17.44 11.12 -5.46
CA ALA A 191 -16.20 10.42 -5.15
C ALA A 191 -16.46 8.97 -4.67
N LEU A 192 -17.34 8.81 -3.68
CA LEU A 192 -17.68 7.50 -3.13
C LEU A 192 -18.37 6.61 -4.18
N ALA A 193 -19.26 7.18 -5.00
CA ALA A 193 -19.96 6.45 -6.05
C ALA A 193 -19.02 5.94 -7.15
N LEU A 194 -18.05 6.76 -7.59
CA LEU A 194 -17.04 6.32 -8.57
C LEU A 194 -16.18 5.18 -8.03
N MET A 195 -15.75 5.29 -6.75
CA MET A 195 -14.97 4.25 -6.09
C MET A 195 -15.78 2.95 -5.95
N ASP A 196 -17.01 3.04 -5.47
CA ASP A 196 -17.88 1.87 -5.30
C ASP A 196 -18.22 1.22 -6.64
N LEU A 197 -18.57 2.01 -7.66
CA LEU A 197 -18.89 1.48 -8.98
C LEU A 197 -17.69 0.71 -9.56
N GLY A 198 -16.48 1.26 -9.45
CA GLY A 198 -15.29 0.55 -9.90
C GLY A 198 -14.99 -0.69 -9.07
N ALA A 199 -15.21 -0.65 -7.76
CA ALA A 199 -14.91 -1.75 -6.86
C ALA A 199 -15.88 -2.94 -7.02
N THR A 200 -17.17 -2.71 -7.29
CA THR A 200 -18.20 -3.76 -7.23
C THR A 200 -18.85 -4.10 -8.57
N VAL A 201 -18.91 -3.16 -9.51
CA VAL A 201 -19.62 -3.36 -10.80
C VAL A 201 -18.63 -3.35 -11.97
N CYS A 202 -17.92 -2.25 -12.16
CA CYS A 202 -16.95 -2.07 -13.24
C CYS A 202 -15.58 -2.63 -12.82
N THR A 203 -15.54 -3.91 -12.48
CA THR A 203 -14.36 -4.61 -11.96
C THR A 203 -13.29 -4.83 -13.06
N PRO A 204 -12.01 -5.04 -12.70
CA PRO A 204 -10.94 -5.21 -13.69
C PRO A 204 -11.14 -6.36 -14.69
N ARG A 205 -11.82 -7.44 -14.28
CA ARG A 205 -12.14 -8.61 -15.10
C ARG A 205 -13.61 -8.93 -14.94
N ARG A 206 -14.28 -9.31 -16.04
CA ARG A 206 -15.71 -9.66 -16.05
C ARG A 206 -16.57 -8.60 -15.33
N PRO A 207 -16.56 -7.33 -15.79
CA PRO A 207 -17.40 -6.31 -15.20
C PRO A 207 -18.89 -6.67 -15.34
N ALA A 208 -19.69 -6.37 -14.32
CA ALA A 208 -21.13 -6.63 -14.30
C ALA A 208 -21.90 -5.58 -15.13
N CYS A 209 -21.57 -5.48 -16.42
CA CYS A 209 -22.13 -4.49 -17.35
C CYS A 209 -23.66 -4.49 -17.42
N PRO A 210 -24.38 -5.64 -17.39
CA PRO A 210 -25.84 -5.63 -17.34
C PRO A 210 -26.42 -4.91 -16.13
N ALA A 211 -25.74 -4.97 -14.99
CA ALA A 211 -26.15 -4.31 -13.74
C ALA A 211 -25.60 -2.88 -13.59
N CYS A 212 -24.85 -2.36 -14.57
CA CYS A 212 -24.18 -1.07 -14.45
C CYS A 212 -25.17 0.09 -14.67
N PRO A 213 -25.27 1.06 -13.73
CA PRO A 213 -26.17 2.21 -13.87
C PRO A 213 -25.80 3.12 -15.04
N LEU A 214 -24.56 3.03 -15.52
CA LEU A 214 -24.01 3.82 -16.62
C LEU A 214 -24.00 3.08 -17.95
N ARG A 215 -24.62 1.88 -18.04
CA ARG A 215 -24.61 1.02 -19.24
C ARG A 215 -24.95 1.78 -20.52
N ALA A 216 -26.04 2.56 -20.50
CA ALA A 216 -26.51 3.33 -21.66
C ALA A 216 -25.54 4.42 -22.14
N HIS A 217 -24.62 4.86 -21.29
CA HIS A 217 -23.64 5.92 -21.58
C HIS A 217 -22.22 5.39 -21.79
N CYS A 218 -22.02 4.07 -21.81
CA CYS A 218 -20.70 3.46 -21.86
C CYS A 218 -20.25 3.15 -23.29
N ASP A 219 -19.38 3.99 -23.84
CA ASP A 219 -18.85 3.79 -25.19
C ASP A 219 -18.00 2.51 -25.26
N GLY A 220 -17.18 2.23 -24.24
CA GLY A 220 -16.40 1.00 -24.19
C GLY A 220 -17.24 -0.27 -24.11
N LEU A 221 -18.48 -0.22 -23.61
CA LEU A 221 -19.41 -1.35 -23.71
C LEU A 221 -20.04 -1.43 -25.10
N ARG A 222 -20.45 -0.29 -25.66
CA ARG A 222 -21.03 -0.22 -27.02
C ARG A 222 -20.06 -0.77 -28.07
N GLU A 223 -18.77 -0.55 -27.87
CA GLU A 223 -17.69 -1.05 -28.73
C GLU A 223 -17.19 -2.46 -28.36
N GLY A 224 -17.70 -3.09 -27.30
CA GLY A 224 -17.24 -4.40 -26.83
C GLY A 224 -15.81 -4.43 -26.26
N ARG A 225 -15.29 -3.28 -25.79
CA ARG A 225 -13.90 -3.09 -25.33
C ARG A 225 -13.75 -2.98 -23.80
N GLN A 226 -14.82 -3.20 -23.03
CA GLN A 226 -14.81 -3.08 -21.57
C GLN A 226 -13.76 -3.99 -20.89
N GLU A 227 -13.37 -5.12 -21.49
CA GLU A 227 -12.36 -6.02 -20.92
C GLU A 227 -10.92 -5.71 -21.33
N THR A 228 -10.75 -5.00 -22.44
CA THR A 228 -9.46 -4.61 -23.00
C THR A 228 -9.03 -3.21 -22.57
N ILE A 229 -9.98 -2.39 -22.11
CA ILE A 229 -9.73 -1.07 -21.52
C ILE A 229 -9.74 -1.17 -19.98
N PRO A 230 -8.73 -0.63 -19.28
CA PRO A 230 -7.50 -0.05 -19.80
C PRO A 230 -6.57 -1.11 -20.40
N ALA A 231 -5.75 -0.71 -21.38
CA ALA A 231 -4.78 -1.59 -22.02
C ALA A 231 -3.90 -2.28 -20.97
N ARG A 232 -3.85 -3.62 -21.02
CA ARG A 232 -3.02 -4.40 -20.10
C ARG A 232 -1.56 -4.25 -20.50
N ARG A 233 -0.69 -3.99 -19.53
CA ARG A 233 0.76 -4.10 -19.75
C ARG A 233 1.13 -5.58 -19.92
N PRO A 234 2.03 -5.92 -20.85
CA PRO A 234 2.57 -7.27 -20.96
C PRO A 234 3.12 -7.74 -19.61
N LYS A 235 2.86 -9.00 -19.24
CA LYS A 235 3.45 -9.59 -18.03
C LYS A 235 4.96 -9.72 -18.26
N LYS A 236 5.76 -8.93 -17.55
CA LYS A 236 7.22 -9.15 -17.49
C LYS A 236 7.52 -10.38 -16.64
N VAL A 237 8.54 -11.15 -17.02
CA VAL A 237 9.12 -12.16 -16.14
C VAL A 237 9.64 -11.45 -14.90
N LEU A 238 9.13 -11.82 -13.73
CA LEU A 238 9.56 -11.22 -12.48
C LEU A 238 10.92 -11.82 -12.10
N PRO A 239 11.96 -10.99 -11.86
CA PRO A 239 13.25 -11.52 -11.44
C PRO A 239 13.11 -12.21 -10.08
N HIS A 240 13.94 -13.24 -9.87
CA HIS A 240 14.07 -13.92 -8.59
C HIS A 240 15.42 -13.59 -7.96
N HIS A 241 15.43 -13.40 -6.64
CA HIS A 241 16.64 -13.11 -5.88
C HIS A 241 16.77 -14.07 -4.69
N ASP A 242 17.93 -14.69 -4.56
CA ASP A 242 18.30 -15.40 -3.34
C ASP A 242 18.80 -14.41 -2.31
N MET A 243 18.18 -14.44 -1.12
CA MET A 243 18.55 -13.63 0.03
C MET A 243 19.10 -14.56 1.11
N VAL A 244 20.11 -14.10 1.84
CA VAL A 244 20.73 -14.82 2.96
C VAL A 244 20.62 -14.01 4.23
N ALA A 245 20.38 -14.67 5.36
CA ALA A 245 20.27 -14.03 6.68
C ALA A 245 21.01 -14.85 7.76
N ALA A 246 21.67 -14.14 8.66
CA ALA A 246 22.44 -14.69 9.76
C ALA A 246 21.67 -14.54 11.06
N TRP A 247 21.32 -15.67 11.67
CA TRP A 247 20.84 -15.74 13.03
C TRP A 247 22.05 -15.75 13.97
N ILE A 248 22.38 -14.58 14.51
CA ILE A 248 23.52 -14.41 15.42
C ILE A 248 22.98 -14.24 16.83
N ALA A 249 23.24 -15.22 17.68
CA ALA A 249 22.91 -15.17 19.10
C ALA A 249 24.12 -14.74 19.94
N ASP A 250 23.88 -14.07 21.05
CA ASP A 250 24.94 -13.63 21.99
C ASP A 250 25.20 -14.63 23.15
N GLY A 251 24.56 -15.80 23.11
CA GLY A 251 24.62 -16.80 24.18
C GLY A 251 23.72 -16.51 25.39
N LYS A 252 23.08 -15.33 25.46
CA LYS A 252 22.13 -14.93 26.52
C LYS A 252 20.68 -14.94 26.03
N GLY A 253 20.39 -15.74 25.01
CA GLY A 253 19.06 -15.81 24.37
C GLY A 253 18.66 -14.58 23.56
N ARG A 254 19.60 -13.67 23.24
CA ARG A 254 19.33 -12.49 22.41
C ARG A 254 19.90 -12.67 21.02
N VAL A 255 19.24 -12.05 20.04
CA VAL A 255 19.56 -12.11 18.62
C VAL A 255 19.86 -10.71 18.11
N LEU A 256 20.90 -10.59 17.26
CA LEU A 256 21.24 -9.33 16.63
C LEU A 256 20.24 -8.97 15.54
N VAL A 257 19.65 -7.79 15.64
CA VAL A 257 18.78 -7.20 14.62
C VAL A 257 19.23 -5.80 14.26
N GLY A 258 18.92 -5.36 13.05
CA GLY A 258 19.24 -4.04 12.55
C GLY A 258 18.05 -3.44 11.82
N ARG A 259 17.93 -2.12 11.91
CA ARG A 259 16.91 -1.37 11.21
C ARG A 259 17.37 -1.06 9.80
N ARG A 260 16.53 -1.37 8.82
CA ARG A 260 16.76 -0.98 7.43
C ARG A 260 16.73 0.55 7.31
N PRO A 261 17.61 1.16 6.50
CA PRO A 261 17.53 2.59 6.19
C PRO A 261 16.12 3.01 5.78
N ASP A 262 15.69 4.22 6.12
CA ASP A 262 14.33 4.70 5.84
C ASP A 262 13.98 4.74 4.35
N ARG A 263 15.00 5.00 3.52
CA ARG A 263 14.89 5.02 2.05
C ARG A 263 15.10 3.62 1.48
N GLY A 264 14.31 3.30 0.47
CA GLY A 264 14.41 2.03 -0.26
C GLY A 264 13.43 0.96 0.20
N LEU A 265 13.63 -0.25 -0.31
CA LEU A 265 12.76 -1.39 -0.10
C LEU A 265 12.66 -1.74 1.39
N LEU A 266 11.43 -1.85 1.90
CA LEU A 266 11.13 -2.23 3.29
C LEU A 266 11.79 -1.32 4.34
N GLY A 267 12.11 -0.06 3.97
CA GLY A 267 12.83 0.85 4.86
C GLY A 267 12.16 1.07 6.20
N GLY A 268 12.96 1.27 7.24
CA GLY A 268 12.50 1.45 8.63
C GLY A 268 12.01 0.18 9.34
N LEU A 269 11.96 -0.98 8.66
CA LEU A 269 11.69 -2.28 9.30
C LEU A 269 12.95 -2.90 9.88
N TRP A 270 12.78 -3.75 10.89
CA TRP A 270 13.85 -4.53 11.50
C TRP A 270 14.11 -5.82 10.71
N GLU A 271 15.37 -6.23 10.64
CA GLU A 271 15.80 -7.48 10.00
C GLU A 271 17.02 -8.09 10.67
N LEU A 272 17.29 -9.36 10.36
CA LEU A 272 18.56 -9.99 10.73
C LEU A 272 19.67 -9.52 9.78
N PRO A 273 20.95 -9.56 10.22
CA PRO A 273 22.10 -9.34 9.34
C PRO A 273 22.06 -10.23 8.10
N GLY A 274 22.35 -9.66 6.93
CA GLY A 274 22.34 -10.40 5.67
C GLY A 274 21.99 -9.52 4.48
N GLY A 275 21.75 -10.16 3.34
CA GLY A 275 21.49 -9.44 2.09
C GLY A 275 21.39 -10.34 0.87
N ARG A 276 21.70 -9.80 -0.30
CA ARG A 276 21.43 -10.45 -1.59
C ARG A 276 22.64 -11.26 -2.06
N ARG A 277 22.39 -12.51 -2.45
CA ARG A 277 23.40 -13.36 -3.11
C ARG A 277 23.71 -12.84 -4.52
N ARG A 278 24.99 -12.75 -4.86
CA ARG A 278 25.45 -12.45 -6.22
C ARG A 278 25.30 -13.69 -7.12
N PRO A 279 25.18 -13.54 -8.45
CA PRO A 279 25.14 -14.68 -9.36
C PRO A 279 26.36 -15.59 -9.15
N LYS A 280 26.15 -16.92 -9.16
CA LYS A 280 27.18 -17.97 -8.97
C LYS A 280 27.88 -18.00 -7.59
N GLU A 281 27.56 -17.10 -6.67
CA GLU A 281 28.12 -17.08 -5.31
C GLU A 281 27.49 -18.18 -4.43
N ALA A 282 28.29 -18.90 -3.63
CA ALA A 282 27.73 -19.84 -2.66
C ALA A 282 27.00 -19.10 -1.54
N ARG A 283 25.91 -19.68 -0.99
CA ARG A 283 25.07 -18.98 0.01
C ARG A 283 25.85 -18.60 1.27
N GLY A 284 26.76 -19.47 1.74
CA GLY A 284 27.59 -19.18 2.91
C GLY A 284 28.61 -18.05 2.67
N GLU A 285 29.18 -17.99 1.46
CA GLU A 285 30.08 -16.89 1.06
C GLU A 285 29.34 -15.57 0.99
N ALA A 286 28.16 -15.56 0.34
CA ALA A 286 27.29 -14.40 0.30
C ALA A 286 26.96 -13.88 1.69
N LEU A 287 26.66 -14.78 2.63
CA LEU A 287 26.30 -14.37 3.99
C LEU A 287 27.51 -13.77 4.74
N ARG A 288 28.69 -14.38 4.62
CA ARG A 288 29.93 -13.81 5.20
C ARG A 288 30.24 -12.43 4.62
N ARG A 289 30.08 -12.27 3.31
CA ARG A 289 30.30 -10.99 2.61
C ARG A 289 29.32 -9.92 3.07
N GLU A 290 28.02 -10.18 3.02
CA GLU A 290 26.98 -9.21 3.41
C GLU A 290 27.11 -8.79 4.88
N VAL A 291 27.47 -9.71 5.78
CA VAL A 291 27.72 -9.38 7.19
C VAL A 291 28.99 -8.55 7.35
N ARG A 292 30.08 -8.90 6.66
CA ARG A 292 31.32 -8.12 6.70
C ARG A 292 31.12 -6.71 6.15
N GLU A 293 30.53 -6.57 4.96
CA GLU A 293 30.30 -5.30 4.27
C GLU A 293 29.29 -4.41 5.03
N GLY A 294 28.19 -4.99 5.54
CA GLY A 294 27.11 -4.22 6.16
C GLY A 294 27.25 -3.99 7.67
N TRP A 295 28.04 -4.81 8.36
CA TRP A 295 28.12 -4.83 9.81
C TRP A 295 29.55 -4.80 10.37
N GLY A 296 30.57 -4.91 9.52
CA GLY A 296 31.98 -4.73 9.92
C GLY A 296 32.58 -5.87 10.74
N PHE A 297 31.99 -7.07 10.73
CA PHE A 297 32.55 -8.22 11.44
C PHE A 297 32.45 -9.55 10.68
N GLY A 298 33.24 -10.52 11.14
CA GLY A 298 33.27 -11.89 10.61
C GLY A 298 32.27 -12.81 11.31
N ILE A 299 31.80 -13.81 10.55
CA ILE A 299 30.95 -14.89 11.06
C ILE A 299 31.41 -16.26 10.56
N GLU A 300 31.08 -17.27 11.33
CA GLU A 300 31.08 -18.67 10.93
C GLU A 300 29.64 -19.10 10.66
N VAL A 301 29.41 -19.62 9.45
CA VAL A 301 28.09 -20.04 8.99
C VAL A 301 27.90 -21.51 9.35
N GLY A 302 26.93 -21.80 10.22
CA GLY A 302 26.53 -23.15 10.59
C GLY A 302 25.27 -23.59 9.84
N ASP A 303 24.42 -24.37 10.52
CA ASP A 303 23.27 -25.01 9.91
C ASP A 303 22.23 -24.04 9.37
N ARG A 304 21.60 -24.44 8.25
CA ARG A 304 20.44 -23.73 7.70
C ARG A 304 19.23 -23.93 8.60
N ILE A 305 18.65 -22.83 9.04
CA ILE A 305 17.43 -22.79 9.85
C ILE A 305 16.19 -23.01 8.98
N ALA A 306 16.05 -22.21 7.93
CA ALA A 306 14.86 -22.22 7.08
C ALA A 306 15.11 -21.63 5.69
N SER A 307 14.20 -21.93 4.76
CA SER A 307 14.15 -21.36 3.42
C SER A 307 12.74 -20.87 3.12
N ILE A 308 12.56 -19.55 3.06
CA ILE A 308 11.25 -18.91 3.00
C ILE A 308 11.05 -18.24 1.63
N PRO A 309 10.23 -18.79 0.72
CA PRO A 309 9.86 -18.10 -0.52
C PRO A 309 8.89 -16.96 -0.21
N HIS A 310 9.09 -15.82 -0.86
CA HIS A 310 8.23 -14.64 -0.70
C HIS A 310 8.12 -13.82 -2.00
N GLY A 311 6.92 -13.33 -2.30
CA GLY A 311 6.65 -12.55 -3.50
C GLY A 311 6.40 -11.07 -3.21
N PHE A 312 7.03 -10.20 -3.99
CA PHE A 312 6.71 -8.78 -4.09
C PHE A 312 6.01 -8.49 -5.41
N SER A 313 5.43 -7.31 -5.56
CA SER A 313 4.72 -6.92 -6.79
C SER A 313 5.63 -6.85 -8.03
N HIS A 314 6.95 -6.70 -7.85
CA HIS A 314 7.93 -6.45 -8.91
C HIS A 314 9.10 -7.46 -8.97
N PHE A 315 9.22 -8.37 -8.00
CA PHE A 315 10.22 -9.45 -8.00
C PHE A 315 9.82 -10.53 -6.97
N ARG A 316 10.53 -11.65 -6.97
CA ARG A 316 10.39 -12.71 -5.96
C ARG A 316 11.70 -12.91 -5.22
N ILE A 317 11.63 -13.38 -3.98
CA ILE A 317 12.80 -13.78 -3.22
C ILE A 317 12.64 -15.17 -2.63
N THR A 318 13.77 -15.81 -2.34
CA THR A 318 13.86 -16.88 -1.35
C THR A 318 14.83 -16.43 -0.27
N LEU A 319 14.36 -16.34 0.99
CA LEU A 319 15.19 -16.02 2.15
C LEU A 319 15.73 -17.31 2.78
N HIS A 320 17.04 -17.47 2.76
CA HIS A 320 17.75 -18.58 3.40
C HIS A 320 18.40 -18.10 4.70
N ALA A 321 17.93 -18.60 5.84
CA ALA A 321 18.46 -18.23 7.15
C ALA A 321 19.38 -19.32 7.70
N TYR A 322 20.48 -18.92 8.33
CA TYR A 322 21.51 -19.80 8.89
C TYR A 322 21.81 -19.43 10.34
N ARG A 323 22.12 -20.41 11.18
CA ARG A 323 22.75 -20.16 12.48
C ARG A 323 24.17 -19.69 12.24
N CYS A 324 24.58 -18.62 12.90
CA CYS A 324 25.92 -18.07 12.71
C CYS A 324 26.57 -17.71 14.05
N ARG A 325 27.83 -18.07 14.21
CA ARG A 325 28.67 -17.62 15.33
C ARG A 325 29.47 -16.41 14.88
N ARG A 326 29.45 -15.33 15.67
CA ARG A 326 30.30 -14.16 15.42
C ARG A 326 31.75 -14.50 15.77
N THR A 327 32.69 -14.22 14.87
CA THR A 327 34.11 -14.53 15.04
C THR A 327 35.01 -13.31 15.27
N GLY A 328 34.47 -12.08 15.22
CA GLY A 328 35.24 -10.88 15.55
C GLY A 328 34.36 -9.65 15.79
N GLY A 329 34.98 -8.58 16.31
CA GLY A 329 34.48 -7.19 16.33
C GLY A 329 33.13 -6.93 17.02
N ARG A 330 32.85 -5.64 17.29
CA ARG A 330 31.48 -5.16 17.52
C ARG A 330 30.88 -4.73 16.17
N PRO A 331 29.53 -4.71 16.01
CA PRO A 331 28.92 -4.13 14.81
C PRO A 331 29.44 -2.71 14.54
N GLN A 332 30.01 -2.51 13.35
CA GLN A 332 30.40 -1.21 12.80
C GLN A 332 29.47 -0.91 11.64
N THR A 333 28.37 -0.22 11.94
CA THR A 333 27.33 0.10 10.98
C THR A 333 26.69 1.43 11.35
N ASP A 334 26.25 2.18 10.35
CA ASP A 334 25.47 3.40 10.48
C ASP A 334 24.00 3.13 10.83
N ARG A 335 23.59 1.86 10.74
CA ARG A 335 22.24 1.41 11.06
C ARG A 335 22.02 1.40 12.56
N GLU A 336 20.79 1.74 12.97
CA GLU A 336 20.32 1.39 14.30
C GLU A 336 20.31 -0.14 14.44
N TRP A 337 20.91 -0.68 15.50
CA TRP A 337 20.95 -2.11 15.78
C TRP A 337 20.81 -2.37 17.29
N ARG A 338 20.32 -3.56 17.63
CA ARG A 338 20.20 -4.01 19.03
C ARG A 338 20.21 -5.52 19.16
N TRP A 339 20.53 -5.97 20.36
CA TRP A 339 20.29 -7.33 20.81
C TRP A 339 18.87 -7.44 21.36
N VAL A 340 18.06 -8.32 20.78
CA VAL A 340 16.66 -8.51 21.17
C VAL A 340 16.47 -9.94 21.65
N HIS A 341 15.85 -10.13 22.81
CA HIS A 341 15.47 -11.46 23.26
C HIS A 341 14.65 -12.15 22.17
N SER A 342 14.94 -13.42 21.93
CA SER A 342 14.37 -14.12 20.78
C SER A 342 12.84 -14.14 20.78
N GLU A 343 12.22 -14.14 21.97
CA GLU A 343 10.76 -14.00 22.17
C GLU A 343 10.25 -12.61 21.75
N GLY A 344 11.01 -11.55 22.06
CA GLY A 344 10.70 -10.16 21.70
C GLY A 344 10.90 -9.82 20.21
N LEU A 345 11.43 -10.74 19.40
CA LEU A 345 11.47 -10.56 17.94
C LEU A 345 10.07 -10.42 17.35
N SER A 346 9.08 -11.05 17.97
CA SER A 346 7.68 -10.96 17.56
C SER A 346 7.09 -9.56 17.72
N ASP A 347 7.68 -8.71 18.56
CA ASP A 347 7.22 -7.34 18.82
C ASP A 347 7.78 -6.32 17.84
N LEU A 348 8.87 -6.68 17.16
CA LEU A 348 9.44 -5.85 16.11
C LEU A 348 8.54 -5.80 14.87
N ALA A 349 8.60 -4.69 14.15
CA ALA A 349 8.05 -4.59 12.81
C ALA A 349 9.04 -5.22 11.81
N LEU A 350 8.75 -6.43 11.37
CA LEU A 350 9.56 -7.26 10.49
C LEU A 350 8.94 -7.35 9.08
N PRO A 351 9.75 -7.49 8.03
CA PRO A 351 9.25 -7.94 6.73
C PRO A 351 8.57 -9.31 6.86
N ARG A 352 7.54 -9.57 6.04
CA ARG A 352 6.76 -10.82 6.10
C ARG A 352 7.63 -12.09 5.98
N ALA A 353 8.71 -12.05 5.22
CA ALA A 353 9.66 -13.16 5.12
C ALA A 353 10.38 -13.44 6.45
N TYR A 354 10.86 -12.39 7.13
CA TYR A 354 11.48 -12.50 8.45
C TYR A 354 10.48 -12.88 9.55
N ARG A 355 9.24 -12.38 9.49
CA ARG A 355 8.17 -12.85 10.37
C ARG A 355 7.96 -14.36 10.26
N ARG A 356 7.82 -14.88 9.04
CA ARG A 356 7.67 -16.32 8.83
C ARG A 356 8.87 -17.10 9.33
N LEU A 357 10.08 -16.55 9.21
CA LEU A 357 11.28 -17.14 9.79
C LEU A 357 11.18 -17.21 11.32
N VAL A 358 10.84 -16.11 11.99
CA VAL A 358 10.67 -16.08 13.46
C VAL A 358 9.58 -17.06 13.90
N GLU A 359 8.43 -17.10 13.22
CA GLU A 359 7.35 -18.07 13.48
C GLU A 359 7.77 -19.53 13.24
N THR A 360 8.78 -19.78 12.40
CA THR A 360 9.33 -21.13 12.16
C THR A 360 10.29 -21.54 13.27
N VAL A 361 11.04 -20.58 13.83
CA VAL A 361 12.01 -20.83 14.92
C VAL A 361 11.31 -20.90 16.27
N PHE A 362 10.31 -20.05 16.48
CA PHE A 362 9.47 -19.98 17.67
C PHE A 362 8.01 -20.18 17.26
N PRO A 363 7.60 -21.43 16.99
CA PRO A 363 6.19 -21.71 16.80
C PRO A 363 5.46 -21.29 18.08
N LYS A 364 4.44 -20.43 17.94
CA LYS A 364 3.54 -20.16 19.07
C LYS A 364 2.90 -21.50 19.46
N GLU A 365 3.01 -21.89 20.72
CA GLU A 365 2.25 -23.01 21.25
C GLU A 365 0.75 -22.76 20.92
N GLY A 366 0.10 -23.71 20.26
CA GLY A 366 -1.34 -23.68 20.01
C GLY A 366 -1.85 -23.21 18.63
N LYS A 367 -1.08 -23.32 17.54
CA LYS A 367 -1.68 -23.36 16.19
C LYS A 367 -1.19 -24.55 15.38
N GLU A 368 -1.93 -25.66 15.48
CA GLU A 368 -1.88 -26.74 14.50
C GLU A 368 -1.93 -26.14 13.08
N LYS A 369 -0.96 -26.51 12.25
CA LYS A 369 -1.03 -26.23 10.82
C LYS A 369 -2.28 -26.95 10.30
N PRO A 370 -3.22 -26.27 9.61
CA PRO A 370 -4.20 -27.00 8.83
C PRO A 370 -3.44 -27.85 7.81
N PRO A 371 -3.86 -29.11 7.59
CA PRO A 371 -3.15 -30.02 6.69
C PRO A 371 -3.01 -29.39 5.31
N PRO A 372 -1.95 -29.74 4.56
CA PRO A 372 -1.76 -29.22 3.22
C PRO A 372 -3.01 -29.54 2.40
N ARG A 373 -3.63 -28.50 1.82
CA ARG A 373 -4.66 -28.70 0.81
C ARG A 373 -3.99 -29.33 -0.40
N LEU A 374 -4.21 -30.63 -0.58
CA LEU A 374 -3.98 -31.33 -1.84
C LEU A 374 -4.74 -30.59 -2.94
N ARG A 375 -4.01 -29.98 -3.87
CA ARG A 375 -4.42 -29.72 -5.26
C ARG A 375 -3.20 -29.75 -6.15
#